data_AF-A0A7S4IWC5-F1
#
_entry.id   AF-A0A7S4IWC5-F1
#
_cell.length_a   1.000
_cell.length_b   1.000
_cell.length_c   1.000
_cell.angle_alpha   90.00
_cell.angle_beta   90.00
_cell.angle_gamma   90.00
#
_symmetry.space_group_name_H-M   'P 1'
#
loop_
_entity.id
_entity.type
_entity.pdbx_description
1 polymer ?
#
loop_
_entity_poly.entity_id
_entity_poly.type
_entity_poly.pdbx_seq_one_letter_code
_entity_poly.pdbx_strand_id
1 'polypeptide(L)'
;MDEFNEEDYLRSSQKASRKPLTANHLLNFNVERNLQPQNSRRNRYYAAKHVSNHSPEQFFQANFQFIVQPDFIHEQDPDQYIKWEQVKIVICHEESLQELSKCPICLDPPHAPRITKCGHIFCFTCLLRMFQSSLATQDSSKRVEIEGGVELEVDQRFKQCPLCTEMIALHLLKPVRVLIEPIDYKENSMCEFVLLRRHKNSLITQCTEDYSVCDQYTLPEYNRSYSKFCRFQKDSYQEVIQEQLNLELSDLLQLKVSADEEELRFINLAMHQLQKYLQSCESVPLEAKTQSAHMTDTESDNDDNYYYLYQEQSGQKLFLHPLSSRAILNQYGSFAFAPPRIFARIIELEEITVDAQARKRYKFMSHLPLCSVCRICELDMRPIVSRDALAPLLPKIKKRIAVRRQRKQEEERAEKKRKKAQRYNVEERVEVNLDEFESLSSLM
;
A
#
# COMPACT_ATOMS: atom_id res chain seq x y z
N MET A 1 27.97 -75.02 -8.27
CA MET A 1 28.20 -74.41 -9.59
C MET A 1 27.15 -73.35 -9.73
N ASP A 2 27.51 -72.11 -9.42
CA ASP A 2 27.47 -71.01 -10.39
C ASP A 2 27.92 -69.75 -9.64
N GLU A 3 29.12 -69.32 -9.99
CA GLU A 3 29.79 -68.13 -9.50
C GLU A 3 29.04 -66.90 -10.04
N PHE A 4 28.55 -66.05 -9.13
CA PHE A 4 27.89 -64.80 -9.46
C PHE A 4 28.95 -63.74 -9.78
N ASN A 5 29.03 -63.34 -11.05
CA ASN A 5 30.08 -62.47 -11.58
C ASN A 5 29.82 -60.99 -11.22
N GLU A 6 30.78 -60.35 -10.57
CA GLU A 6 30.70 -59.02 -9.94
C GLU A 6 31.03 -57.85 -10.91
N GLU A 7 30.83 -58.04 -12.22
CA GLU A 7 31.26 -57.05 -13.24
C GLU A 7 30.11 -56.34 -14.00
N ASP A 8 28.85 -56.74 -13.84
CA ASP A 8 27.73 -56.11 -14.56
C ASP A 8 27.11 -54.88 -13.86
N TYR A 9 27.52 -54.55 -12.63
CA TYR A 9 26.97 -53.40 -11.90
C TYR A 9 27.66 -52.05 -12.19
N LEU A 10 28.77 -52.04 -12.94
CA LEU A 10 29.59 -50.84 -13.16
C LEU A 10 29.50 -50.22 -14.57
N ARG A 11 28.56 -50.65 -15.43
CA ARG A 11 28.44 -50.12 -16.80
C ARG A 11 27.13 -49.42 -17.18
N SER A 12 26.23 -49.17 -16.23
CA SER A 12 24.99 -48.37 -16.45
C SER A 12 25.13 -46.89 -16.02
N SER A 13 26.12 -46.55 -15.21
CA SER A 13 26.27 -45.21 -14.64
C SER A 13 27.17 -44.30 -15.47
N GLN A 14 26.80 -44.01 -16.73
CA GLN A 14 27.42 -42.91 -17.49
C GLN A 14 26.65 -42.63 -18.80
N LYS A 15 25.63 -41.76 -18.71
CA LYS A 15 25.19 -40.78 -19.73
C LYS A 15 23.80 -40.22 -19.36
N ALA A 16 23.70 -39.54 -18.23
CA ALA A 16 22.64 -38.55 -18.03
C ALA A 16 23.30 -37.18 -18.17
N SER A 17 23.09 -36.52 -19.30
CA SER A 17 23.56 -35.15 -19.50
C SER A 17 22.99 -34.29 -18.37
N ARG A 18 23.84 -33.77 -17.49
CA ARG A 18 23.46 -32.75 -16.51
C ARG A 18 23.11 -31.48 -17.28
N LYS A 19 21.86 -31.37 -17.71
CA LYS A 19 21.26 -30.09 -18.08
C LYS A 19 21.20 -29.27 -16.79
N PRO A 20 21.80 -28.07 -16.72
CA PRO A 20 21.64 -27.23 -15.56
C PRO A 20 20.14 -26.94 -15.39
N LEU A 21 19.59 -27.27 -14.21
CA LEU A 21 18.24 -26.93 -13.82
C LEU A 21 18.13 -25.40 -13.87
N THR A 22 17.52 -24.88 -14.92
CA THR A 22 17.21 -23.46 -15.05
C THR A 22 16.16 -23.10 -14.00
N ALA A 23 16.57 -22.47 -12.91
CA ALA A 23 15.74 -21.91 -11.84
C ALA A 23 14.81 -20.75 -12.30
N ASN A 24 14.49 -20.67 -13.60
CA ASN A 24 13.50 -19.75 -14.14
C ASN A 24 12.08 -20.06 -13.62
N HIS A 25 11.79 -21.27 -13.15
CA HIS A 25 10.49 -21.58 -12.54
C HIS A 25 10.30 -20.96 -11.15
N LEU A 26 11.38 -20.76 -10.39
CA LEU A 26 11.38 -20.04 -9.11
C LEU A 26 11.35 -18.52 -9.30
N LEU A 27 11.72 -18.06 -10.49
CA LEU A 27 11.73 -16.67 -10.89
C LEU A 27 11.32 -16.56 -12.36
N ASN A 28 10.03 -16.56 -12.65
CA ASN A 28 9.54 -16.27 -14.00
C ASN A 28 9.64 -14.75 -14.28
N PHE A 29 10.87 -14.22 -14.20
CA PHE A 29 11.23 -12.92 -14.73
C PHE A 29 11.43 -13.10 -16.23
N ASN A 30 10.42 -12.74 -17.02
CA ASN A 30 10.64 -12.57 -18.45
C ASN A 30 11.80 -11.59 -18.66
N VAL A 31 12.77 -12.02 -19.46
CA VAL A 31 13.95 -11.25 -19.88
C VAL A 31 13.53 -9.82 -20.21
N GLU A 32 14.17 -8.84 -19.57
CA GLU A 32 14.04 -7.43 -19.92
C GLU A 32 14.43 -7.27 -21.39
N ARG A 33 13.44 -7.27 -22.31
CA ARG A 33 13.64 -6.72 -23.64
C ARG A 33 13.89 -5.24 -23.42
N ASN A 34 15.12 -4.82 -23.73
CA ASN A 34 15.65 -3.47 -23.58
C ASN A 34 14.57 -2.40 -23.72
N LEU A 35 14.26 -1.70 -22.63
CA LEU A 35 13.77 -0.33 -22.74
C LEU A 35 14.95 0.50 -23.28
N GLN A 36 15.02 0.62 -24.60
CA GLN A 36 15.81 1.70 -25.19
C GLN A 36 15.19 3.03 -24.72
N PRO A 37 16.00 4.05 -24.38
CA PRO A 37 15.47 5.38 -24.14
C PRO A 37 14.98 5.94 -25.47
N GLN A 38 13.68 5.76 -25.75
CA GLN A 38 13.03 6.43 -26.88
C GLN A 38 12.85 7.91 -26.49
N ASN A 39 13.52 8.78 -27.24
CA ASN A 39 13.52 10.24 -27.18
C ASN A 39 12.25 10.86 -26.56
N SER A 40 12.43 11.51 -25.41
CA SER A 40 11.42 12.07 -24.52
C SER A 40 10.72 13.36 -25.00
N ARG A 41 10.53 13.57 -26.31
CA ARG A 41 9.94 14.83 -26.82
C ARG A 41 8.72 14.70 -27.74
N ARG A 42 8.24 13.49 -28.08
CA ARG A 42 7.03 13.34 -28.92
C ARG A 42 5.86 12.56 -28.33
N ASN A 43 5.98 11.99 -27.13
CA ASN A 43 4.91 11.11 -26.58
C ASN A 43 3.97 11.73 -25.54
N ARG A 44 4.00 13.06 -25.32
CA ARG A 44 3.04 13.70 -24.40
C ARG A 44 1.58 13.61 -24.87
N TYR A 45 1.36 13.39 -26.18
CA TYR A 45 0.01 13.25 -26.76
C TYR A 45 -0.46 11.78 -26.87
N TYR A 46 0.44 10.80 -26.74
CA TYR A 46 0.10 9.37 -26.80
C TYR A 46 0.07 8.69 -25.42
N ALA A 47 0.71 9.28 -24.39
CA ALA A 47 0.57 8.84 -23.00
C ALA A 47 -0.86 9.01 -22.46
N ALA A 48 -1.67 9.89 -23.08
CA ALA A 48 -3.08 10.05 -22.76
C ALA A 48 -4.00 8.92 -23.29
N LYS A 49 -3.48 7.97 -24.09
CA LYS A 49 -4.28 6.86 -24.66
C LYS A 49 -4.05 5.49 -23.99
N HIS A 50 -3.14 5.40 -23.02
CA HIS A 50 -2.88 4.17 -22.25
C HIS A 50 -2.81 4.40 -20.74
N VAL A 51 -3.37 5.52 -20.24
CA VAL A 51 -3.92 5.51 -18.89
C VAL A 51 -5.18 4.68 -19.01
N SER A 52 -5.12 3.41 -18.64
CA SER A 52 -6.32 2.63 -18.39
C SER A 52 -7.23 3.47 -17.51
N ASN A 53 -8.48 3.65 -17.94
CA ASN A 53 -9.53 4.35 -17.21
C ASN A 53 -9.80 3.59 -15.89
N HIS A 54 -8.89 3.72 -14.95
CA HIS A 54 -9.01 3.14 -13.62
C HIS A 54 -9.87 4.09 -12.79
N SER A 55 -10.95 3.57 -12.22
CA SER A 55 -11.81 4.37 -11.37
C SER A 55 -11.04 4.81 -10.11
N PRO A 56 -11.33 5.99 -9.55
CA PRO A 56 -10.78 6.41 -8.24
C PRO A 56 -10.98 5.35 -7.15
N GLU A 57 -12.13 4.66 -7.18
CA GLU A 57 -12.44 3.54 -6.30
C GLU A 57 -11.45 2.36 -6.45
N GLN A 58 -10.99 2.06 -7.67
CA GLN A 58 -9.99 1.01 -7.89
C GLN A 58 -8.64 1.38 -7.25
N PHE A 59 -8.22 2.63 -7.40
CA PHE A 59 -6.98 3.11 -6.80
C PHE A 59 -7.05 3.08 -5.27
N PHE A 60 -8.18 3.51 -4.70
CA PHE A 60 -8.44 3.43 -3.27
C PHE A 60 -8.37 1.97 -2.79
N GLN A 61 -9.15 1.08 -3.38
CA GLN A 61 -9.17 -0.32 -2.92
C GLN A 61 -7.82 -1.02 -3.10
N ALA A 62 -7.01 -0.63 -4.07
CA ALA A 62 -5.68 -1.19 -4.30
C ALA A 62 -4.64 -0.78 -3.25
N ASN A 63 -4.73 0.45 -2.73
CA ASN A 63 -3.65 1.05 -1.94
C ASN A 63 -3.86 1.03 -0.42
N PHE A 64 -5.09 0.81 0.03
CA PHE A 64 -5.40 0.73 1.45
C PHE A 64 -5.43 -0.71 1.97
N GLN A 65 -5.24 -0.85 3.28
CA GLN A 65 -5.44 -2.09 4.02
C GLN A 65 -6.78 -2.04 4.75
N PHE A 66 -7.39 -3.20 4.96
CA PHE A 66 -8.75 -3.29 5.50
C PHE A 66 -8.83 -4.28 6.64
N ILE A 67 -9.47 -3.85 7.73
CA ILE A 67 -9.95 -4.75 8.78
C ILE A 67 -11.37 -5.16 8.42
N VAL A 68 -11.58 -6.46 8.31
CA VAL A 68 -12.83 -7.04 7.81
C VAL A 68 -13.54 -7.85 8.90
N GLN A 69 -14.81 -8.12 8.67
CA GLN A 69 -15.61 -9.00 9.52
C GLN A 69 -15.03 -10.43 9.59
N PRO A 70 -15.31 -11.20 10.65
CA PRO A 70 -14.79 -12.56 10.81
C PRO A 70 -15.21 -13.51 9.68
N ASP A 71 -16.43 -13.31 9.16
CA ASP A 71 -17.06 -14.08 8.07
C ASP A 71 -16.55 -13.69 6.67
N PHE A 72 -15.57 -12.77 6.59
CA PHE A 72 -15.01 -12.37 5.31
C PHE A 72 -14.27 -13.52 4.66
N ILE A 73 -14.76 -13.93 3.48
CA ILE A 73 -14.10 -14.89 2.62
C ILE A 73 -13.26 -14.10 1.63
N HIS A 74 -11.97 -14.40 1.64
CA HIS A 74 -11.01 -13.78 0.76
C HIS A 74 -10.99 -14.53 -0.59
N GLU A 75 -11.52 -13.89 -1.63
CA GLU A 75 -11.49 -14.44 -2.99
C GLU A 75 -10.05 -14.50 -3.54
N GLN A 76 -9.75 -15.49 -4.38
CA GLN A 76 -8.38 -15.72 -4.90
C GLN A 76 -7.93 -14.66 -5.92
N ASP A 77 -8.81 -13.72 -6.30
CA ASP A 77 -8.53 -12.66 -7.26
C ASP A 77 -8.16 -11.34 -6.56
N PRO A 78 -6.94 -10.81 -6.76
CA PRO A 78 -6.52 -9.54 -6.17
C PRO A 78 -7.31 -8.33 -6.68
N ASP A 79 -7.90 -8.41 -7.88
CA ASP A 79 -8.61 -7.28 -8.51
C ASP A 79 -10.08 -7.20 -8.13
N GLN A 80 -10.58 -8.21 -7.42
CA GLN A 80 -11.96 -8.21 -7.01
C GLN A 80 -12.24 -7.10 -6.00
N TYR A 81 -13.33 -6.38 -6.24
CA TYR A 81 -13.80 -5.33 -5.36
C TYR A 81 -14.37 -5.91 -4.07
N ILE A 82 -14.04 -5.27 -2.97
CA ILE A 82 -14.50 -5.64 -1.64
C ILE A 82 -15.91 -5.13 -1.45
N LYS A 83 -16.80 -5.96 -0.89
CA LYS A 83 -18.12 -5.51 -0.44
C LYS A 83 -17.95 -4.61 0.78
N TRP A 84 -18.35 -3.36 0.65
CA TRP A 84 -18.09 -2.32 1.65
C TRP A 84 -18.75 -2.61 3.02
N GLU A 85 -19.80 -3.40 3.02
CA GLU A 85 -20.50 -3.86 4.23
C GLU A 85 -19.61 -4.74 5.11
N GLN A 86 -18.67 -5.48 4.49
CA GLN A 86 -17.74 -6.37 5.18
C GLN A 86 -16.51 -5.65 5.76
N VAL A 87 -16.25 -4.42 5.33
CA VAL A 87 -15.17 -3.58 5.86
C VAL A 87 -15.61 -2.98 7.19
N LYS A 88 -14.77 -3.05 8.22
CA LYS A 88 -15.00 -2.46 9.53
C LYS A 88 -14.15 -1.22 9.76
N ILE A 89 -12.84 -1.31 9.52
CA ILE A 89 -11.88 -0.20 9.60
C ILE A 89 -11.03 -0.19 8.34
N VAL A 90 -10.68 1.00 7.87
CA VAL A 90 -9.67 1.19 6.83
C VAL A 90 -8.37 1.63 7.47
N ILE A 91 -7.28 0.93 7.18
CA ILE A 91 -5.94 1.27 7.64
C ILE A 91 -5.29 2.14 6.56
N CYS A 92 -4.87 3.34 6.97
CA CYS A 92 -4.14 4.29 6.15
C CYS A 92 -2.72 4.44 6.71
N HIS A 93 -1.73 4.40 5.83
CA HIS A 93 -0.33 4.59 6.18
C HIS A 93 0.08 6.01 5.79
N GLU A 94 0.61 6.77 6.73
CA GLU A 94 1.06 8.14 6.53
C GLU A 94 2.55 8.27 6.92
N GLU A 95 3.29 9.10 6.20
CA GLU A 95 4.73 9.29 6.41
C GLU A 95 5.02 10.10 7.68
N SER A 96 4.15 11.06 8.02
CA SER A 96 4.30 11.90 9.20
C SER A 96 2.99 12.50 9.70
N LEU A 97 2.93 12.80 11.00
CA LEU A 97 1.88 13.61 11.62
C LEU A 97 1.71 14.99 10.97
N GLN A 98 2.77 15.59 10.42
CA GLN A 98 2.69 16.92 9.80
C GLN A 98 2.14 16.90 8.38
N GLU A 99 2.19 15.74 7.72
CA GLU A 99 1.74 15.55 6.33
C GLU A 99 0.40 14.83 6.23
N LEU A 100 -0.19 14.49 7.39
CA LEU A 100 -1.56 13.98 7.52
C LEU A 100 -2.50 14.74 6.57
N SER A 101 -3.20 13.98 5.72
CA SER A 101 -4.20 14.54 4.82
C SER A 101 -5.24 15.34 5.64
N LYS A 102 -5.25 16.67 5.41
CA LYS A 102 -6.14 17.58 6.13
C LYS A 102 -7.59 17.32 5.75
N CYS A 103 -8.49 17.46 6.72
CA CYS A 103 -9.92 17.41 6.46
C CYS A 103 -10.31 18.52 5.47
N PRO A 104 -10.95 18.21 4.33
CA PRO A 104 -11.31 19.22 3.33
C PRO A 104 -12.38 20.23 3.80
N ILE A 105 -13.05 19.96 4.92
CA ILE A 105 -14.12 20.81 5.45
C ILE A 105 -13.58 21.83 6.44
N CYS A 106 -12.77 21.40 7.42
CA CYS A 106 -12.19 22.30 8.43
C CYS A 106 -10.73 22.70 8.17
N LEU A 107 -10.03 22.03 7.24
CA LEU A 107 -8.62 22.26 6.88
C LEU A 107 -7.60 21.93 7.98
N ASP A 108 -8.05 21.23 9.03
CA ASP A 108 -7.23 20.71 10.12
C ASP A 108 -7.01 19.19 10.02
N PRO A 109 -6.06 18.61 10.78
CA PRO A 109 -5.95 17.17 10.92
C PRO A 109 -7.31 16.56 11.34
N PRO A 110 -7.74 15.46 10.71
CA PRO A 110 -9.10 14.99 10.88
C PRO A 110 -9.34 14.36 12.27
N HIS A 111 -10.27 14.92 13.03
CA HIS A 111 -10.73 14.37 14.30
C HIS A 111 -11.77 13.26 14.09
N ALA A 112 -11.60 12.13 14.78
CA ALA A 112 -12.36 10.90 14.57
C ALA A 112 -12.56 10.60 13.06
N PRO A 113 -11.48 10.32 12.31
CA PRO A 113 -11.52 10.32 10.85
C PRO A 113 -12.48 9.28 10.28
N ARG A 114 -13.20 9.69 9.23
CA ARG A 114 -14.15 8.87 8.49
C ARG A 114 -13.79 8.88 7.01
N ILE A 115 -13.70 7.69 6.43
CA ILE A 115 -13.49 7.53 5.00
C ILE A 115 -14.80 7.17 4.30
N THR A 116 -14.97 7.75 3.14
CA THR A 116 -16.08 7.53 2.23
C THR A 116 -15.74 6.42 1.22
N LYS A 117 -16.73 5.83 0.53
CA LYS A 117 -16.49 4.85 -0.53
C LYS A 117 -15.57 5.36 -1.65
N CYS A 118 -15.60 6.68 -1.89
CA CYS A 118 -14.75 7.36 -2.87
C CYS A 118 -13.30 7.57 -2.41
N GLY A 119 -12.94 7.15 -1.19
CA GLY A 119 -11.57 7.21 -0.65
C GLY A 119 -11.19 8.53 0.06
N HIS A 120 -12.09 9.51 0.12
CA HIS A 120 -11.82 10.77 0.82
C HIS A 120 -12.11 10.69 2.32
N ILE A 121 -11.23 11.31 3.11
CA ILE A 121 -11.24 11.30 4.58
C ILE A 121 -11.70 12.66 5.11
N PHE A 122 -12.56 12.65 6.11
CA PHE A 122 -13.10 13.85 6.77
C PHE A 122 -13.22 13.63 8.28
N CYS A 123 -13.33 14.70 9.07
CA CYS A 123 -13.74 14.58 10.47
C CYS A 123 -15.17 14.05 10.55
N PHE A 124 -15.45 13.23 11.55
CA PHE A 124 -16.82 12.73 11.75
C PHE A 124 -17.81 13.86 12.03
N THR A 125 -17.43 14.82 12.86
CA THR A 125 -18.23 16.02 13.19
C THR A 125 -18.51 16.89 11.97
N CYS A 126 -17.51 17.10 11.11
CA CYS A 126 -17.66 17.83 9.85
C CYS A 126 -18.67 17.15 8.91
N LEU A 127 -18.62 15.82 8.81
CA LEU A 127 -19.61 15.07 8.01
C LEU A 127 -21.00 15.21 8.61
N LEU A 128 -21.17 15.06 9.93
CA LEU A 128 -22.48 15.26 10.58
C LEU A 128 -23.06 16.65 10.27
N ARG A 129 -22.24 17.71 10.36
CA ARG A 129 -22.65 19.08 9.99
C ARG A 129 -23.07 19.19 8.53
N MET A 130 -22.30 18.58 7.62
CA MET A 130 -22.59 18.58 6.18
C MET A 130 -23.90 17.84 5.86
N PHE A 131 -24.18 16.72 6.52
CA PHE A 131 -25.45 15.99 6.33
C PHE A 131 -26.64 16.75 6.96
N GLN A 132 -26.43 17.47 8.07
CA GLN A 132 -27.48 18.25 8.75
C GLN A 132 -27.84 19.56 8.03
N SER A 133 -26.87 20.32 7.52
CA SER A 133 -27.11 21.62 6.85
C SER A 133 -28.07 21.51 5.65
N SER A 134 -28.18 20.32 5.09
CA SER A 134 -29.07 20.01 3.98
C SER A 134 -30.51 19.64 4.39
N LEU A 135 -30.80 19.41 5.67
CA LEU A 135 -32.15 19.10 6.17
C LEU A 135 -33.11 20.29 5.99
N ALA A 136 -32.59 21.51 5.85
CA ALA A 136 -33.39 22.72 5.74
C ALA A 136 -34.08 22.94 4.37
N THR A 137 -33.97 21.99 3.42
CA THR A 137 -34.44 22.26 2.04
C THR A 137 -35.54 21.37 1.48
N GLN A 138 -35.89 20.19 2.01
CA GLN A 138 -37.02 19.39 1.47
C GLN A 138 -37.73 18.50 2.52
N ASP A 139 -39.06 18.63 2.53
CA ASP A 139 -40.05 17.89 3.32
C ASP A 139 -40.14 16.39 2.97
N SER A 140 -39.87 15.52 3.95
CA SER A 140 -40.33 14.12 4.14
C SER A 140 -39.33 13.40 5.07
N SER A 141 -39.66 12.67 6.15
CA SER A 141 -40.85 12.34 6.94
C SER A 141 -40.36 11.49 8.14
N LYS A 142 -41.03 11.61 9.30
CA LYS A 142 -41.02 10.74 10.52
C LYS A 142 -40.04 11.05 11.66
N ARG A 143 -40.61 11.79 12.63
CA ARG A 143 -40.06 12.23 13.92
C ARG A 143 -39.87 11.07 14.91
N VAL A 144 -38.73 11.03 15.60
CA VAL A 144 -38.53 10.23 16.82
C VAL A 144 -37.93 11.14 17.88
N GLU A 145 -38.62 11.25 19.02
CA GLU A 145 -38.19 12.05 20.17
C GLU A 145 -37.19 11.25 21.03
N ILE A 146 -36.07 11.88 21.39
CA ILE A 146 -35.18 11.40 22.46
C ILE A 146 -35.16 12.48 23.54
N GLU A 147 -35.25 12.07 24.82
CA GLU A 147 -35.16 12.97 25.97
C GLU A 147 -33.83 13.72 25.96
N GLY A 148 -33.89 15.04 25.79
CA GLY A 148 -32.72 15.93 25.61
C GLY A 148 -32.85 16.94 24.48
N GLY A 149 -33.92 16.89 23.67
CA GLY A 149 -34.27 17.96 22.73
C GLY A 149 -33.48 17.99 21.42
N VAL A 150 -32.86 16.88 21.04
CA VAL A 150 -32.15 16.76 19.74
C VAL A 150 -33.00 15.95 18.77
N GLU A 151 -33.59 16.63 17.79
CA GLU A 151 -34.29 16.01 16.66
C GLU A 151 -33.28 15.66 15.56
N LEU A 152 -33.12 14.38 15.21
CA LEU A 152 -32.38 14.01 14.00
C LEU A 152 -32.91 12.71 13.37
N GLU A 153 -33.64 12.86 12.25
CA GLU A 153 -33.90 11.81 11.26
C GLU A 153 -32.60 11.54 10.48
N VAL A 154 -32.12 10.29 10.46
CA VAL A 154 -31.01 9.89 9.57
C VAL A 154 -31.39 8.62 8.81
N ASP A 155 -32.45 8.70 8.00
CA ASP A 155 -32.76 7.67 7.01
C ASP A 155 -32.21 8.07 5.63
N GLN A 156 -31.23 7.28 5.17
CA GLN A 156 -30.81 7.09 3.76
C GLN A 156 -30.65 8.32 2.86
N ARG A 157 -30.24 9.48 3.39
CA ARG A 157 -29.88 10.62 2.55
C ARG A 157 -28.47 10.47 2.00
N PHE A 158 -28.34 10.53 0.68
CA PHE A 158 -27.06 10.60 -0.02
C PHE A 158 -26.67 12.07 -0.23
N LYS A 159 -25.38 12.38 -0.06
CA LYS A 159 -24.79 13.71 -0.30
C LYS A 159 -23.63 13.60 -1.28
N GLN A 160 -23.29 14.67 -1.96
CA GLN A 160 -22.11 14.68 -2.83
C GLN A 160 -20.85 14.93 -2.01
N CYS A 161 -19.79 14.18 -2.30
CA CYS A 161 -18.47 14.42 -1.76
C CYS A 161 -17.94 15.79 -2.24
N PRO A 162 -17.45 16.67 -1.36
CA PRO A 162 -16.89 17.97 -1.76
C PRO A 162 -15.69 17.90 -2.70
N LEU A 163 -14.98 16.76 -2.74
CA LEU A 163 -13.76 16.59 -3.54
C LEU A 163 -13.99 15.98 -4.92
N CYS A 164 -14.85 14.95 -5.02
CA CYS A 164 -15.07 14.23 -6.28
C CYS A 164 -16.53 14.16 -6.73
N THR A 165 -17.46 14.78 -6.00
CA THR A 165 -18.91 14.80 -6.31
C THR A 165 -19.61 13.44 -6.30
N GLU A 166 -18.93 12.35 -5.91
CA GLU A 166 -19.55 11.04 -5.73
C GLU A 166 -20.55 11.05 -4.57
N MET A 167 -21.59 10.21 -4.67
CA MET A 167 -22.64 10.13 -3.65
C MET A 167 -22.15 9.34 -2.44
N ILE A 168 -22.19 9.97 -1.27
CA ILE A 168 -21.78 9.42 0.03
C ILE A 168 -23.00 9.37 0.96
N ALA A 169 -23.04 8.37 1.85
CA ALA A 169 -24.10 8.22 2.85
C ALA A 169 -23.50 7.95 4.23
N LEU A 170 -24.16 8.45 5.28
CA LEU A 170 -23.64 8.39 6.65
C LEU A 170 -23.43 6.95 7.16
N HIS A 171 -24.37 6.04 6.85
CA HIS A 171 -24.29 4.63 7.22
C HIS A 171 -23.19 3.84 6.47
N LEU A 172 -22.63 4.42 5.40
CA LEU A 172 -21.53 3.84 4.63
C LEU A 172 -20.18 4.42 5.02
N LEU A 173 -20.09 5.30 6.01
CA LEU A 173 -18.80 5.82 6.46
C LEU A 173 -18.06 4.74 7.27
N LYS A 174 -16.75 4.62 7.07
CA LYS A 174 -15.91 3.71 7.87
C LYS A 174 -14.89 4.50 8.69
N PRO A 175 -14.60 4.07 9.93
CA PRO A 175 -13.47 4.59 10.69
C PRO A 175 -12.15 4.36 9.96
N VAL A 176 -11.23 5.31 10.12
CA VAL A 176 -9.87 5.23 9.59
C VAL A 176 -8.90 5.09 10.75
N ARG A 177 -8.08 4.04 10.69
CA ARG A 177 -6.91 3.92 11.56
C ARG A 177 -5.69 4.42 10.79
N VAL A 178 -5.10 5.50 11.28
CA VAL A 178 -3.86 6.04 10.69
C VAL A 178 -2.67 5.40 11.41
N LEU A 179 -1.84 4.70 10.65
CA LEU A 179 -0.55 4.20 11.10
C LEU A 179 0.53 5.12 10.55
N ILE A 180 1.41 5.56 11.45
CA ILE A 180 2.50 6.47 11.11
C ILE A 180 3.74 5.63 10.98
N GLU A 181 4.18 5.42 9.75
CA GLU A 181 5.36 4.64 9.43
C GLU A 181 6.44 5.62 8.93
N PRO A 182 7.31 6.13 9.83
CA PRO A 182 8.07 7.36 9.64
C PRO A 182 9.21 7.27 8.61
N ILE A 183 9.32 6.18 7.86
CA ILE A 183 10.50 5.90 7.04
C ILE A 183 10.18 6.11 5.56
N ASP A 184 10.31 7.36 5.10
CA ASP A 184 10.52 7.64 3.68
C ASP A 184 11.95 7.27 3.28
N TYR A 185 12.08 6.09 2.69
CA TYR A 185 13.36 5.59 2.21
C TYR A 185 13.88 6.42 1.03
N LYS A 186 15.14 6.85 1.14
CA LYS A 186 15.89 7.57 0.10
C LYS A 186 17.12 6.76 -0.34
N GLU A 187 17.73 7.16 -1.45
CA GLU A 187 19.00 6.59 -1.86
C GLU A 187 20.04 6.73 -0.72
N ASN A 188 20.79 5.67 -0.46
CA ASN A 188 21.75 5.52 0.63
C ASN A 188 21.19 5.33 2.05
N SER A 189 19.87 5.34 2.25
CA SER A 189 19.28 4.91 3.52
C SER A 189 19.56 3.43 3.79
N MET A 190 19.61 3.03 5.06
CA MET A 190 19.64 1.62 5.47
C MET A 190 18.21 1.12 5.61
N CYS A 191 17.91 -0.07 5.10
CA CYS A 191 16.57 -0.65 5.13
C CYS A 191 16.65 -2.13 5.49
N GLU A 192 15.66 -2.60 6.25
CA GLU A 192 15.49 -4.00 6.63
C GLU A 192 14.34 -4.62 5.83
N PHE A 193 14.61 -5.76 5.20
CA PHE A 193 13.62 -6.54 4.48
C PHE A 193 13.43 -7.89 5.15
N VAL A 194 12.19 -8.36 5.16
CA VAL A 194 11.77 -9.68 5.64
C VAL A 194 11.44 -10.55 4.42
N LEU A 195 11.90 -11.80 4.45
CA LEU A 195 11.54 -12.82 3.48
C LEU A 195 10.13 -13.31 3.78
N LEU A 196 9.29 -13.24 2.76
CA LEU A 196 7.91 -13.71 2.79
C LEU A 196 7.75 -14.84 1.79
N ARG A 197 6.90 -15.81 2.14
CA ARG A 197 6.37 -16.82 1.20
C ARG A 197 4.89 -16.60 0.97
N ARG A 198 4.40 -17.01 -0.20
CA ARG A 198 2.98 -16.99 -0.55
C ARG A 198 2.64 -18.17 -1.42
N HIS A 199 1.59 -18.91 -1.08
CA HIS A 199 1.10 -19.99 -1.92
C HIS A 199 0.55 -19.46 -3.25
N LYS A 200 0.78 -20.16 -4.37
CA LYS A 200 0.34 -19.72 -5.71
C LYS A 200 -1.15 -19.38 -5.79
N ASN A 201 -1.99 -20.14 -5.07
CA ASN A 201 -3.45 -20.02 -5.06
C ASN A 201 -3.99 -19.17 -3.88
N SER A 202 -3.13 -18.45 -3.18
CA SER A 202 -3.51 -17.58 -2.06
C SER A 202 -2.92 -16.19 -2.23
N LEU A 203 -3.60 -15.15 -1.73
CA LEU A 203 -3.03 -13.79 -1.67
C LEU A 203 -2.37 -13.50 -0.32
N ILE A 204 -2.43 -14.44 0.62
CA ILE A 204 -1.89 -14.29 1.98
C ILE A 204 -0.38 -14.52 1.98
N THR A 205 0.35 -13.52 2.43
CA THR A 205 1.80 -13.58 2.62
C THR A 205 2.12 -14.02 4.05
N GLN A 206 3.10 -14.91 4.17
CA GLN A 206 3.56 -15.46 5.44
C GLN A 206 5.04 -15.14 5.64
N CYS A 207 5.41 -14.74 6.85
CA CYS A 207 6.80 -14.60 7.24
C CYS A 207 7.47 -15.96 7.32
N THR A 208 8.68 -16.08 6.76
CA THR A 208 9.44 -17.33 6.82
C THR A 208 9.96 -17.67 8.22
N GLU A 209 9.90 -16.73 9.16
CA GLU A 209 10.28 -16.96 10.56
C GLU A 209 9.16 -17.69 11.34
N ASP A 210 7.90 -17.60 10.88
CA ASP A 210 6.70 -18.03 11.62
C ASP A 210 6.02 -19.27 11.00
N TYR A 211 6.76 -20.08 10.22
CA TYR A 211 6.21 -21.15 9.38
C TYR A 211 5.30 -22.17 10.07
N SER A 212 5.48 -22.40 11.37
CA SER A 212 4.83 -23.49 12.09
C SER A 212 3.39 -23.21 12.55
N VAL A 213 2.81 -22.03 12.26
CA VAL A 213 1.59 -21.58 12.95
C VAL A 213 0.44 -21.14 12.03
N CYS A 214 0.65 -20.91 10.74
CA CYS A 214 -0.36 -20.27 9.89
C CYS A 214 -0.88 -21.14 8.73
N ASP A 215 -2.21 -21.28 8.68
CA ASP A 215 -2.91 -21.78 7.51
C ASP A 215 -2.72 -20.81 6.33
N GLN A 216 -2.34 -21.35 5.18
CA GLN A 216 -2.08 -20.63 3.94
C GLN A 216 -3.32 -19.98 3.31
N TYR A 217 -4.51 -20.34 3.78
CA TYR A 217 -5.79 -19.81 3.30
C TYR A 217 -6.55 -18.95 4.32
N THR A 218 -6.05 -18.87 5.56
CA THR A 218 -6.71 -18.10 6.62
C THR A 218 -6.07 -16.73 6.79
N LEU A 219 -6.89 -15.68 6.73
CA LEU A 219 -6.44 -14.31 6.95
C LEU A 219 -5.84 -14.12 8.36
N PRO A 220 -4.78 -13.31 8.50
CA PRO A 220 -4.23 -12.96 9.80
C PRO A 220 -5.24 -12.22 10.67
N GLU A 221 -5.23 -12.50 11.97
CA GLU A 221 -5.73 -11.55 12.95
C GLU A 221 -4.86 -10.28 12.95
N TYR A 222 -5.49 -9.14 13.19
CA TYR A 222 -4.82 -7.86 13.42
C TYR A 222 -3.77 -7.99 14.56
N ASN A 223 -2.69 -7.20 14.51
CA ASN A 223 -1.51 -7.25 15.40
C ASN A 223 -0.60 -8.49 15.28
N ARG A 224 -0.89 -9.46 14.41
CA ARG A 224 0.09 -10.53 14.12
C ARG A 224 1.27 -9.99 13.32
N SER A 225 2.46 -10.52 13.54
CA SER A 225 3.70 -10.09 12.87
C SER A 225 3.60 -10.04 11.34
N TYR A 226 2.81 -10.92 10.73
CA TYR A 226 2.63 -11.00 9.28
C TYR A 226 1.38 -10.27 8.76
N SER A 227 0.52 -9.76 9.64
CA SER A 227 -0.75 -9.08 9.28
C SER A 227 -0.52 -7.83 8.41
N LYS A 228 0.54 -7.07 8.72
CA LYS A 228 0.97 -5.86 8.01
C LYS A 228 1.37 -6.08 6.54
N PHE A 229 1.71 -7.30 6.15
CA PHE A 229 2.04 -7.62 4.75
C PHE A 229 0.80 -8.02 3.93
N CYS A 230 -0.34 -8.23 4.60
CA CYS A 230 -1.59 -8.60 3.96
C CYS A 230 -2.47 -7.37 3.72
N ARG A 231 -3.23 -7.40 2.62
CA ARG A 231 -4.24 -6.36 2.31
C ARG A 231 -5.42 -6.40 3.30
N PHE A 232 -5.75 -7.59 3.79
CA PHE A 232 -6.89 -7.85 4.65
C PHE A 232 -6.45 -8.46 5.98
N GLN A 233 -7.09 -8.01 7.06
CA GLN A 233 -6.85 -8.49 8.41
C GLN A 233 -8.19 -8.74 9.09
N LYS A 234 -8.29 -9.82 9.87
CA LYS A 234 -9.47 -10.14 10.66
C LYS A 234 -9.40 -9.46 12.03
N ASP A 235 -10.57 -9.14 12.56
CA ASP A 235 -10.77 -8.73 13.94
C ASP A 235 -11.85 -9.63 14.54
N SER A 236 -11.47 -10.87 14.86
CA SER A 236 -12.42 -11.90 15.32
C SER A 236 -13.08 -11.54 16.64
N TYR A 237 -12.38 -10.80 17.51
CA TYR A 237 -12.82 -10.45 18.86
C TYR A 237 -13.30 -9.01 18.99
N GLN A 238 -13.33 -8.25 17.89
CA GLN A 238 -13.71 -6.83 17.86
C GLN A 238 -12.85 -5.92 18.75
N GLU A 239 -11.69 -6.39 19.20
CA GLU A 239 -10.79 -5.64 20.09
C GLU A 239 -10.26 -4.39 19.39
N VAL A 240 -9.96 -4.50 18.09
CA VAL A 240 -9.40 -3.39 17.32
C VAL A 240 -10.45 -2.33 17.04
N ILE A 241 -11.68 -2.75 16.77
CA ILE A 241 -12.82 -1.85 16.64
C ILE A 241 -13.06 -1.11 17.95
N GLN A 242 -13.07 -1.82 19.08
CA GLN A 242 -13.27 -1.19 20.40
C GLN A 242 -12.14 -0.21 20.73
N GLU A 243 -10.88 -0.58 20.50
CA GLU A 243 -9.72 0.30 20.67
C GLU A 243 -9.86 1.58 19.82
N GLN A 244 -10.18 1.42 18.53
CA GLN A 244 -10.38 2.53 17.60
C GLN A 244 -11.51 3.46 18.08
N LEU A 245 -12.64 2.90 18.51
CA LEU A 245 -13.77 3.69 19.02
C LEU A 245 -13.39 4.49 20.28
N ASN A 246 -12.62 3.89 21.19
CA ASN A 246 -12.14 4.57 22.39
C ASN A 246 -11.15 5.71 22.07
N LEU A 247 -10.25 5.51 21.10
CA LEU A 247 -9.35 6.57 20.63
C LEU A 247 -10.14 7.75 20.04
N GLU A 248 -11.12 7.48 19.20
CA GLU A 248 -11.98 8.51 18.60
C GLU A 248 -12.82 9.25 19.65
N LEU A 249 -13.32 8.55 20.67
CA LEU A 249 -14.03 9.19 21.78
C LEU A 249 -13.11 10.12 22.60
N SER A 250 -11.87 9.70 22.86
CA SER A 250 -10.88 10.52 23.54
C SER A 250 -10.53 11.78 22.74
N ASP A 251 -10.37 11.65 21.42
CA ASP A 251 -10.09 12.77 20.51
C ASP A 251 -11.26 13.78 20.51
N LEU A 252 -12.51 13.31 20.41
CA LEU A 252 -13.69 14.17 20.50
C LEU A 252 -13.84 14.85 21.87
N LEU A 253 -13.44 14.20 22.96
CA LEU A 253 -13.43 14.80 24.29
C LEU A 253 -12.42 15.95 24.39
N GLN A 254 -11.27 15.83 23.73
CA GLN A 254 -10.29 16.93 23.66
C GLN A 254 -10.85 18.10 22.86
N LEU A 255 -11.46 17.83 21.69
CA LEU A 255 -12.08 18.85 20.86
C LEU A 255 -13.22 19.59 21.58
N LYS A 256 -13.96 18.89 22.45
CA LYS A 256 -15.04 19.45 23.27
C LYS A 256 -14.59 20.61 24.18
N VAL A 257 -13.32 20.65 24.59
CA VAL A 257 -12.81 21.67 25.53
C VAL A 257 -12.73 23.06 24.88
N SER A 258 -12.45 23.13 23.58
CA SER A 258 -12.27 24.38 22.84
C SER A 258 -13.41 24.72 21.88
N ALA A 259 -14.45 23.87 21.83
CA ALA A 259 -15.55 24.00 20.88
C ALA A 259 -16.57 25.07 21.27
N ASP A 260 -17.15 25.73 20.27
CA ASP A 260 -18.27 26.66 20.45
C ASP A 260 -19.62 25.92 20.61
N GLU A 261 -20.71 26.66 20.89
CA GLU A 261 -22.03 26.05 21.11
C GLU A 261 -22.56 25.30 19.89
N GLU A 262 -22.20 25.70 18.67
CA GLU A 262 -22.62 25.02 17.45
C GLU A 262 -21.87 23.70 17.26
N GLU A 263 -20.54 23.72 17.40
CA GLU A 263 -19.66 22.56 17.31
C GLU A 263 -19.98 21.53 18.40
N LEU A 264 -20.27 22.00 19.62
CA LEU A 264 -20.63 21.13 20.75
C LEU A 264 -21.83 20.23 20.44
N ARG A 265 -22.82 20.70 19.67
CA ARG A 265 -23.98 19.88 19.26
C ARG A 265 -23.54 18.68 18.44
N PHE A 266 -22.66 18.91 17.46
CA PHE A 266 -22.15 17.86 16.57
C PHE A 266 -21.17 16.92 17.28
N ILE A 267 -20.34 17.45 18.18
CA ILE A 267 -19.42 16.64 18.99
C ILE A 267 -20.22 15.70 19.89
N ASN A 268 -21.22 16.19 20.62
CA ASN A 268 -22.04 15.34 21.48
C ASN A 268 -22.82 14.29 20.67
N LEU A 269 -23.31 14.64 19.48
CA LEU A 269 -23.97 13.69 18.58
C LEU A 269 -23.02 12.59 18.11
N ALA A 270 -21.80 12.97 17.68
CA ALA A 270 -20.76 12.03 17.27
C ALA A 270 -20.41 11.07 18.42
N MET A 271 -20.18 11.60 19.62
CA MET A 271 -19.88 10.81 20.82
C MET A 271 -21.01 9.82 21.14
N HIS A 272 -22.26 10.26 21.11
CA HIS A 272 -23.41 9.38 21.37
C HIS A 272 -23.50 8.24 20.34
N GLN A 273 -23.29 8.54 19.05
CA GLN A 273 -23.29 7.50 18.00
C GLN A 273 -22.15 6.49 18.21
N LEU A 274 -20.96 6.95 18.63
CA LEU A 274 -19.84 6.07 18.93
C LEU A 274 -20.07 5.21 20.16
N GLN A 275 -20.61 5.78 21.25
CA GLN A 275 -20.95 5.05 22.47
C GLN A 275 -21.98 3.96 22.19
N LYS A 276 -23.02 4.27 21.39
CA LYS A 276 -24.00 3.27 20.96
C LYS A 276 -23.37 2.14 20.16
N TYR A 277 -22.41 2.46 19.28
CA TYR A 277 -21.70 1.44 18.51
C TYR A 277 -20.80 0.58 19.42
N LEU A 278 -20.09 1.19 20.36
CA LEU A 278 -19.25 0.49 21.34
C LEU A 278 -20.08 -0.51 22.17
N GLN A 279 -21.23 -0.09 22.70
CA GLN A 279 -22.16 -0.96 23.43
C GLN A 279 -22.62 -2.15 22.58
N SER A 280 -22.87 -1.93 21.29
CA SER A 280 -23.28 -3.03 20.40
C SER A 280 -22.15 -4.05 20.19
N CYS A 281 -20.90 -3.62 20.20
CA CYS A 281 -19.74 -4.51 20.10
C CYS A 281 -19.53 -5.31 21.40
N GLU A 282 -19.73 -4.69 22.57
CA GLU A 282 -19.61 -5.36 23.88
C GLU A 282 -20.69 -6.43 24.11
N SER A 283 -21.87 -6.26 23.51
CA SER A 283 -23.00 -7.19 23.65
C SER A 283 -22.88 -8.49 22.85
N VAL A 284 -21.84 -8.65 22.03
CA VAL A 284 -21.60 -9.89 21.28
C VAL A 284 -21.00 -10.94 22.23
N PRO A 285 -21.69 -12.08 22.50
CA PRO A 285 -21.14 -13.13 23.34
C PRO A 285 -19.90 -13.77 22.70
N LEU A 286 -18.89 -14.06 23.52
CA LEU A 286 -17.66 -14.82 23.22
C LEU A 286 -17.90 -16.29 22.78
N GLU A 287 -18.98 -16.59 22.06
CA GLU A 287 -19.26 -17.93 21.53
C GLU A 287 -18.86 -18.05 20.06
N ALA A 288 -17.59 -17.81 19.75
CA ALA A 288 -16.97 -18.40 18.58
C ALA A 288 -16.48 -19.81 18.96
N LYS A 289 -17.41 -20.76 19.02
CA LYS A 289 -17.07 -22.18 19.02
C LYS A 289 -16.17 -22.44 17.81
N THR A 290 -15.02 -23.00 18.11
CA THR A 290 -14.06 -23.59 17.20
C THR A 290 -14.79 -24.50 16.20
N GLN A 291 -15.19 -23.96 15.05
CA GLN A 291 -15.69 -24.78 13.95
C GLN A 291 -14.52 -25.04 13.03
N SER A 292 -13.94 -26.22 13.27
CA SER A 292 -13.29 -27.07 12.28
C SER A 292 -12.22 -26.39 11.42
N ALA A 293 -10.98 -26.52 11.87
CA ALA A 293 -9.87 -26.72 10.94
C ALA A 293 -10.32 -27.73 9.88
N HIS A 294 -10.54 -27.26 8.66
CA HIS A 294 -10.63 -28.16 7.52
C HIS A 294 -9.24 -28.78 7.42
N MET A 295 -9.09 -30.01 7.92
CA MET A 295 -7.98 -30.87 7.54
C MET A 295 -8.10 -31.05 6.03
N THR A 296 -7.43 -30.17 5.29
CA THR A 296 -7.04 -30.47 3.94
C THR A 296 -5.76 -31.27 4.06
N ASP A 297 -5.72 -32.37 3.32
CA ASP A 297 -4.60 -33.29 3.29
C ASP A 297 -3.28 -32.52 3.27
N THR A 298 -2.36 -32.93 4.14
CA THR A 298 -0.95 -32.57 4.04
C THR A 298 -0.42 -33.10 2.71
N GLU A 299 -0.75 -32.43 1.61
CA GLU A 299 0.08 -32.42 0.42
C GLU A 299 1.44 -31.95 0.91
N SER A 300 2.48 -32.74 0.65
CA SER A 300 3.86 -32.40 0.96
C SER A 300 4.10 -30.92 0.65
N ASP A 301 4.55 -30.14 1.64
CA ASP A 301 4.84 -28.70 1.54
C ASP A 301 5.97 -28.50 0.51
N ASN A 302 5.61 -28.58 -0.77
CA ASN A 302 6.55 -28.55 -1.86
C ASN A 302 6.84 -27.07 -2.15
N ASP A 303 8.09 -26.67 -1.93
CA ASP A 303 8.63 -25.32 -2.14
C ASP A 303 8.20 -24.74 -3.51
N ASP A 304 8.05 -25.62 -4.51
CA ASP A 304 7.60 -25.27 -5.85
C ASP A 304 6.22 -24.62 -5.90
N ASN A 305 5.35 -24.82 -4.91
CA ASN A 305 4.01 -24.22 -4.84
C ASN A 305 3.99 -22.78 -4.32
N TYR A 306 5.15 -22.24 -3.93
CA TYR A 306 5.25 -20.94 -3.30
C TYR A 306 5.98 -19.91 -4.17
N TYR A 307 5.63 -18.66 -3.94
CA TYR A 307 6.40 -17.51 -4.35
C TYR A 307 7.10 -16.90 -3.15
N TYR A 308 8.40 -16.65 -3.30
CA TYR A 308 9.22 -15.98 -2.32
C TYR A 308 9.48 -14.55 -2.72
N LEU A 309 9.43 -13.63 -1.76
CA LEU A 309 9.72 -12.23 -1.98
C LEU A 309 10.26 -11.58 -0.71
N TYR A 310 11.11 -10.57 -0.88
CA TYR A 310 11.55 -9.72 0.21
C TYR A 310 10.75 -8.43 0.18
N GLN A 311 10.14 -8.07 1.31
CA GLN A 311 9.42 -6.81 1.51
C GLN A 311 9.97 -6.09 2.74
N GLU A 312 9.93 -4.76 2.73
CA GLU A 312 10.33 -3.94 3.87
C GLU A 312 9.55 -4.31 5.14
N GLN A 313 10.25 -4.32 6.28
CA GLN A 313 9.76 -4.91 7.52
C GLN A 313 8.47 -4.31 8.09
N SER A 314 8.15 -3.04 7.82
CA SER A 314 6.96 -2.36 8.34
C SER A 314 5.70 -2.76 7.55
N GLY A 315 5.86 -3.37 6.38
CA GLY A 315 4.74 -3.76 5.52
C GLY A 315 4.47 -2.75 4.40
N GLN A 316 5.29 -1.69 4.29
CA GLN A 316 5.27 -0.81 3.12
C GLN A 316 5.45 -1.63 1.84
N LYS A 317 4.82 -1.19 0.74
CA LYS A 317 4.93 -1.83 -0.59
C LYS A 317 6.29 -1.56 -1.25
N LEU A 318 7.38 -1.78 -0.50
CA LEU A 318 8.76 -1.67 -0.91
C LEU A 318 9.33 -3.08 -1.05
N PHE A 319 9.60 -3.50 -2.29
CA PHE A 319 10.04 -4.85 -2.62
C PHE A 319 11.49 -4.89 -3.09
N LEU A 320 12.17 -5.99 -2.83
CA LEU A 320 13.55 -6.17 -3.29
C LEU A 320 13.64 -6.28 -4.82
N HIS A 321 14.61 -5.57 -5.42
CA HIS A 321 14.83 -5.59 -6.85
C HIS A 321 15.30 -6.98 -7.35
N PRO A 322 14.81 -7.47 -8.51
CA PRO A 322 15.17 -8.78 -9.05
C PRO A 322 16.67 -9.06 -9.20
N LEU A 323 17.48 -8.01 -9.42
CA LEU A 323 18.93 -8.13 -9.47
C LEU A 323 19.50 -8.56 -8.10
N SER A 324 19.03 -7.95 -7.02
CA SER A 324 19.38 -8.28 -5.65
C SER A 324 18.88 -9.68 -5.28
N SER A 325 17.63 -10.01 -5.64
CA SER A 325 17.05 -11.35 -5.44
C SER A 325 17.88 -12.45 -6.12
N ARG A 326 18.38 -12.19 -7.34
CA ARG A 326 19.29 -13.12 -8.04
C ARG A 326 20.63 -13.27 -7.34
N ALA A 327 21.16 -12.21 -6.73
CA ALA A 327 22.41 -12.29 -5.97
C ALA A 327 22.23 -13.23 -4.76
N ILE A 328 21.09 -13.14 -4.07
CA ILE A 328 20.72 -14.05 -2.97
C ILE A 328 20.63 -15.49 -3.49
N LEU A 329 19.90 -15.75 -4.58
CA LEU A 329 19.78 -17.09 -5.13
C LEU A 329 21.12 -17.69 -5.60
N ASN A 330 22.02 -16.89 -6.15
CA ASN A 330 23.36 -17.39 -6.52
C ASN A 330 24.17 -17.85 -5.30
N GLN A 331 23.93 -17.26 -4.12
CA GLN A 331 24.61 -17.62 -2.88
C GLN A 331 23.95 -18.82 -2.18
N TYR A 332 22.63 -18.83 -2.08
CA TYR A 332 21.87 -19.78 -1.26
C TYR A 332 21.18 -20.89 -2.06
N GLY A 333 21.17 -20.81 -3.39
CA GLY A 333 20.53 -21.76 -4.30
C GLY A 333 19.00 -21.64 -4.37
N SER A 334 18.32 -21.64 -3.21
CA SER A 334 16.87 -21.43 -3.07
C SER A 334 16.58 -20.36 -2.01
N PHE A 335 15.41 -19.72 -2.09
CA PHE A 335 14.92 -18.83 -1.05
C PHE A 335 14.57 -19.56 0.25
N ALA A 336 14.28 -20.87 0.19
CA ALA A 336 14.10 -21.69 1.39
C ALA A 336 15.32 -21.69 2.32
N PHE A 337 16.52 -21.50 1.76
CA PHE A 337 17.79 -21.41 2.49
C PHE A 337 18.32 -19.97 2.62
N ALA A 338 17.61 -18.99 2.08
CA ALA A 338 18.00 -17.59 2.15
C ALA A 338 17.72 -17.02 3.54
N PRO A 339 18.45 -15.97 3.97
CA PRO A 339 18.27 -15.38 5.27
C PRO A 339 16.85 -14.78 5.41
N PRO A 340 16.14 -15.04 6.51
CA PRO A 340 14.78 -14.53 6.68
C PRO A 340 14.72 -13.00 6.76
N ARG A 341 15.83 -12.36 7.12
CA ARG A 341 15.99 -10.90 7.17
C ARG A 341 17.27 -10.47 6.50
N ILE A 342 17.21 -9.37 5.77
CA ILE A 342 18.38 -8.70 5.20
C ILE A 342 18.36 -7.23 5.56
N PHE A 343 19.50 -6.70 5.97
CA PHE A 343 19.68 -5.29 6.29
C PHE A 343 20.81 -4.72 5.44
N ALA A 344 20.49 -3.77 4.55
CA ALA A 344 21.47 -3.21 3.63
C ALA A 344 21.12 -1.79 3.19
N ARG A 345 22.12 -1.16 2.55
CA ARG A 345 21.99 0.19 2.01
C ARG A 345 21.24 0.17 0.69
N ILE A 346 20.30 1.10 0.53
CA ILE A 346 19.59 1.34 -0.71
C ILE A 346 20.51 2.00 -1.73
N ILE A 347 20.61 1.42 -2.92
CA ILE A 347 21.33 1.97 -4.07
C ILE A 347 20.39 2.78 -4.95
N GLU A 348 19.22 2.25 -5.25
CA GLU A 348 18.23 2.90 -6.12
C GLU A 348 16.82 2.47 -5.73
N LEU A 349 15.86 3.37 -5.89
CA LEU A 349 14.44 3.15 -5.71
C LEU A 349 13.72 3.44 -7.03
N GLU A 350 12.98 2.45 -7.53
CA GLU A 350 12.16 2.57 -8.73
C GLU A 350 10.68 2.49 -8.32
N GLU A 351 9.90 3.55 -8.52
CA GLU A 351 8.45 3.51 -8.31
C GLU A 351 7.75 2.87 -9.51
N ILE A 352 6.85 1.93 -9.23
CA ILE A 352 6.10 1.17 -10.23
C ILE A 352 4.64 1.10 -9.80
N THR A 353 3.74 1.46 -10.71
CA THR A 353 2.33 1.15 -10.58
C THR A 353 2.06 -0.24 -11.15
N VAL A 354 1.37 -1.09 -10.38
CA VAL A 354 1.04 -2.46 -10.79
C VAL A 354 0.00 -2.42 -11.90
N ASP A 355 0.43 -2.75 -13.11
CA ASP A 355 -0.43 -3.04 -14.26
C ASP A 355 -0.35 -4.54 -14.65
N ALA A 356 -1.15 -4.94 -15.64
CA ALA A 356 -1.17 -6.32 -16.11
C ALA A 356 0.17 -6.78 -16.71
N GLN A 357 1.00 -5.86 -17.22
CA GLN A 357 2.32 -6.19 -17.78
C GLN A 357 3.36 -6.36 -16.67
N ALA A 358 3.33 -5.50 -15.66
CA ALA A 358 4.15 -5.52 -14.47
C ALA A 358 3.93 -6.82 -13.69
N ARG A 359 2.69 -7.26 -13.47
CA ARG A 359 2.41 -8.57 -12.84
C ARG A 359 2.95 -9.75 -13.65
N LYS A 360 2.84 -9.70 -14.98
CA LYS A 360 3.42 -10.74 -15.86
C LYS A 360 4.95 -10.78 -15.77
N ARG A 361 5.59 -9.62 -15.60
CA ARG A 361 7.05 -9.49 -15.46
C ARG A 361 7.54 -9.85 -14.05
N TYR A 362 6.84 -9.40 -13.02
CA TYR A 362 7.16 -9.56 -11.62
C TYR A 362 6.09 -10.43 -10.95
N LYS A 363 6.24 -11.75 -11.08
CA LYS A 363 5.26 -12.70 -10.54
C LYS A 363 5.04 -12.56 -9.03
N PHE A 364 6.04 -12.10 -8.28
CA PHE A 364 5.88 -11.86 -6.85
C PHE A 364 4.82 -10.78 -6.55
N MET A 365 4.54 -9.87 -7.48
CA MET A 365 3.49 -8.84 -7.37
C MET A 365 2.08 -9.33 -7.74
N SER A 366 1.91 -10.61 -8.10
CA SER A 366 0.59 -11.12 -8.52
C SER A 366 -0.47 -11.11 -7.42
N HIS A 367 -0.08 -10.91 -6.16
CA HIS A 367 -1.02 -10.73 -5.06
C HIS A 367 -1.50 -9.29 -4.87
N LEU A 368 -0.85 -8.33 -5.54
CA LEU A 368 -1.18 -6.92 -5.42
C LEU A 368 -2.26 -6.55 -6.44
N PRO A 369 -3.34 -5.84 -6.04
CA PRO A 369 -4.36 -5.32 -6.96
C PRO A 369 -3.78 -4.38 -8.02
N LEU A 370 -4.46 -4.26 -9.17
CA LEU A 370 -4.08 -3.31 -10.21
C LEU A 370 -4.17 -1.89 -9.64
N CYS A 371 -3.35 -0.98 -10.15
CA CYS A 371 -3.19 0.38 -9.63
C CYS A 371 -2.52 0.47 -8.26
N SER A 372 -2.06 -0.64 -7.69
CA SER A 372 -1.19 -0.60 -6.51
C SER A 372 0.08 0.17 -6.84
N VAL A 373 0.39 1.19 -6.06
CA VAL A 373 1.69 1.87 -6.13
C VAL A 373 2.66 1.12 -5.23
N CYS A 374 3.81 0.75 -5.79
CA CYS A 374 4.86 0.06 -5.06
C CYS A 374 6.23 0.58 -5.49
N ARG A 375 7.23 0.39 -4.64
CA ARG A 375 8.62 0.72 -4.95
C ARG A 375 9.43 -0.56 -5.03
N ILE A 376 10.34 -0.64 -6.00
CA ILE A 376 11.33 -1.69 -6.10
C ILE A 376 12.69 -1.13 -5.70
N CYS A 377 13.37 -1.82 -4.79
CA CYS A 377 14.59 -1.36 -4.14
C CYS A 377 15.81 -2.19 -4.54
N GLU A 378 16.80 -1.57 -5.19
CA GLU A 378 18.11 -2.17 -5.38
C GLU A 378 18.96 -1.94 -4.12
N LEU A 379 19.52 -3.01 -3.56
CA LEU A 379 20.32 -2.97 -2.34
C LEU A 379 21.80 -3.20 -2.64
N ASP A 380 22.65 -2.70 -1.77
CA ASP A 380 24.05 -3.09 -1.73
C ASP A 380 24.18 -4.52 -1.23
N MET A 381 24.44 -5.42 -2.17
CA MET A 381 24.54 -6.86 -1.92
C MET A 381 25.92 -7.29 -1.40
N ARG A 382 26.94 -6.42 -1.44
CA ARG A 382 28.30 -6.74 -0.98
C ARG A 382 28.40 -7.26 0.47
N PRO A 383 27.65 -6.72 1.46
CA PRO A 383 27.64 -7.26 2.81
C PRO A 383 26.81 -8.54 2.99
N ILE A 384 25.93 -8.88 2.04
CA ILE A 384 24.99 -10.00 2.18
C ILE A 384 25.51 -11.26 1.50
N VAL A 385 26.13 -11.14 0.33
CA VAL A 385 26.55 -12.29 -0.49
C VAL A 385 28.03 -12.27 -0.83
N SER A 386 28.60 -13.44 -1.12
CA SER A 386 30.01 -13.55 -1.51
C SER A 386 30.32 -12.89 -2.86
N ARG A 387 31.61 -12.63 -3.10
CA ARG A 387 32.08 -12.09 -4.41
C ARG A 387 31.78 -13.05 -5.56
N ASP A 388 31.83 -14.36 -5.31
CA ASP A 388 31.59 -15.39 -6.32
C ASP A 388 30.12 -15.40 -6.75
N ALA A 389 29.18 -15.21 -5.81
CA ALA A 389 27.76 -15.08 -6.10
C ALA A 389 27.43 -13.81 -6.92
N LEU A 390 28.22 -12.73 -6.75
CA LEU A 390 28.05 -11.47 -7.48
C LEU A 390 28.70 -11.47 -8.86
N ALA A 391 29.76 -12.24 -9.07
CA ALA A 391 30.53 -12.31 -10.33
C ALA A 391 29.65 -12.38 -11.61
N PRO A 392 28.65 -13.28 -11.71
CA PRO A 392 27.80 -13.37 -12.92
C PRO A 392 26.88 -12.16 -13.12
N LEU A 393 26.62 -11.37 -12.07
CA LEU A 393 25.75 -10.20 -12.10
C LEU A 393 26.52 -8.89 -12.38
N LEU A 394 27.85 -8.90 -12.25
CA LEU A 394 28.71 -7.72 -12.44
C LEU A 394 28.48 -6.98 -13.77
N PRO A 395 28.31 -7.64 -14.94
CA PRO A 395 28.03 -6.92 -16.19
C PRO A 395 26.74 -6.10 -16.13
N LYS A 396 25.69 -6.65 -15.49
CA LYS A 396 24.39 -5.97 -15.32
C LYS A 396 24.50 -4.83 -14.31
N ILE A 397 25.20 -5.05 -13.20
CA ILE A 397 25.49 -4.03 -12.19
C ILE A 397 26.27 -2.87 -12.82
N LYS A 398 27.33 -3.15 -13.58
CA LYS A 398 28.13 -2.13 -14.29
C LYS A 398 27.29 -1.33 -15.27
N LYS A 399 26.42 -1.99 -16.06
CA LYS A 399 25.49 -1.30 -16.98
C LYS A 399 24.55 -0.36 -16.23
N ARG A 400 23.95 -0.81 -15.11
CA ARG A 400 23.07 0.02 -14.28
C ARG A 400 23.82 1.21 -13.65
N ILE A 401 25.03 1.00 -13.13
CA ILE A 401 25.88 2.09 -12.62
C ILE A 401 26.18 3.13 -13.72
N ALA A 402 26.49 2.68 -14.95
CA ALA A 402 26.75 3.59 -16.06
C ALA A 402 25.50 4.41 -16.43
N VAL A 403 24.33 3.78 -16.50
CA VAL A 403 23.04 4.46 -16.75
C VAL A 403 22.74 5.48 -15.67
N ARG A 404 22.93 5.15 -14.38
CA ARG A 404 22.74 6.09 -13.27
C ARG A 404 23.67 7.29 -13.36
N ARG A 405 24.95 7.06 -13.65
CA ARG A 405 25.94 8.14 -13.85
C ARG A 405 25.54 9.05 -15.01
N GLN A 406 25.04 8.48 -16.11
CA GLN A 406 24.55 9.25 -17.24
C GLN A 406 23.31 10.08 -16.86
N ARG A 407 22.31 9.47 -16.22
CA ARG A 407 21.09 10.16 -15.74
C ARG A 407 21.45 11.36 -14.87
N LYS A 408 22.32 11.17 -13.88
CA LYS A 408 22.79 12.24 -12.99
C LYS A 408 23.48 13.38 -13.75
N GLN A 409 24.35 13.06 -14.71
CA GLN A 409 25.00 14.08 -15.54
C GLN A 409 24.01 14.86 -16.42
N GLU A 410 22.97 14.18 -16.95
CA GLU A 410 21.93 14.81 -17.76
C GLU A 410 21.04 15.74 -16.92
N GLU A 411 20.66 15.32 -15.71
CA GLU A 411 19.91 16.13 -14.74
C GLU A 411 20.70 17.38 -14.33
N GLU A 412 21.97 17.25 -13.95
CA GLU A 412 22.83 18.39 -13.61
C GLU A 412 22.98 19.38 -14.78
N ARG A 413 23.11 18.88 -16.02
CA ARG A 413 23.16 19.73 -17.22
C ARG A 413 21.83 20.44 -17.47
N ALA A 414 20.69 19.76 -17.27
CA ALA A 414 19.37 20.33 -17.42
C ALA A 414 19.10 21.41 -16.36
N GLU A 415 19.50 21.19 -15.11
CA GLU A 415 19.36 22.15 -14.02
C GLU A 415 20.21 23.41 -14.27
N LYS A 416 21.46 23.26 -14.71
CA LYS A 416 22.31 24.40 -15.10
C LYS A 416 21.69 25.24 -16.23
N LYS A 417 21.04 24.60 -17.20
CA LYS A 417 20.29 25.29 -18.27
C LYS A 417 19.07 26.03 -17.73
N ARG A 418 18.29 25.40 -16.85
CA ARG A 418 17.13 26.01 -16.18
C ARG A 418 17.52 27.27 -15.39
N LYS A 419 18.58 27.18 -14.60
CA LYS A 419 19.12 28.31 -13.82
C LYS A 419 19.59 29.45 -14.72
N LYS A 420 20.26 29.16 -15.84
CA LYS A 420 20.64 30.19 -16.83
C LYS A 420 19.43 30.87 -17.47
N ALA A 421 18.42 30.11 -17.89
CA ALA A 421 17.20 30.67 -18.48
C ALA A 421 16.40 31.53 -17.49
N GLN A 422 16.34 31.13 -16.22
CA GLN A 422 15.71 31.93 -15.17
C GLN A 422 16.45 33.25 -14.92
N ARG A 423 17.79 33.26 -14.94
CA ARG A 423 18.57 34.50 -14.83
C ARG A 423 18.33 35.44 -16.01
N TYR A 424 18.32 34.90 -17.24
CA TYR A 424 18.04 35.68 -18.44
C TYR A 424 16.63 36.29 -18.41
N ASN A 425 15.60 35.53 -18.02
CA ASN A 425 14.23 36.04 -17.87
C ASN A 425 14.05 37.08 -16.75
N VAL A 426 14.90 37.07 -15.73
CA VAL A 426 14.90 38.09 -14.65
C VAL A 426 15.61 39.36 -15.14
N GLU A 427 16.73 39.21 -15.86
CA GLU A 427 17.46 40.33 -16.48
C GLU A 427 16.61 41.03 -17.56
N GLU A 428 15.87 40.29 -18.37
CA GLU A 428 14.97 40.83 -19.43
C GLU A 428 13.69 41.49 -18.87
N ARG A 429 13.34 41.25 -17.60
CA ARG A 429 12.19 41.89 -16.91
C ARG A 429 12.54 43.21 -16.22
N VAL A 430 13.78 43.69 -16.32
CA VAL A 430 14.22 44.98 -15.77
C VAL A 430 14.69 45.92 -16.89
N GLU A 431 13.78 46.26 -17.80
CA GLU A 431 13.85 47.51 -18.56
C GLU A 431 12.56 48.28 -18.29
N VAL A 432 12.49 48.95 -17.14
CA VAL A 432 11.55 50.05 -16.95
C VAL A 432 12.25 51.28 -17.47
N ASN A 433 11.81 51.78 -18.62
CA ASN A 433 12.34 53.01 -19.19
C ASN A 433 11.87 54.18 -18.32
N LEU A 434 12.78 54.71 -17.49
CA LEU A 434 12.49 55.79 -16.54
C LEU A 434 12.12 57.11 -17.22
N ASP A 435 12.41 57.25 -18.52
CA ASP A 435 12.11 58.44 -19.32
C ASP A 435 10.60 58.66 -19.52
N GLU A 436 9.74 57.64 -19.31
CA GLU A 436 8.28 57.84 -19.34
C GLU A 436 7.75 58.59 -18.09
N PHE A 437 8.47 58.55 -16.97
CA PHE A 437 8.03 59.17 -15.71
C PHE A 437 8.43 60.64 -15.56
N GLU A 438 9.44 61.14 -16.30
CA GLU A 438 9.83 62.56 -16.27
C GLU A 438 8.79 63.48 -16.92
N SER A 439 7.92 62.95 -17.78
CA SER A 439 6.84 63.71 -18.43
C SER A 439 5.66 64.05 -17.49
N LEU A 440 5.58 63.43 -16.31
CA LEU A 440 4.49 63.63 -15.34
C LEU A 440 4.86 64.59 -14.19
N SER A 441 6.14 64.95 -14.02
CA SER A 441 6.58 65.90 -13.00
C SER A 441 6.60 67.36 -13.45
N SER A 442 6.33 67.66 -14.73
CA SER A 442 6.34 69.03 -15.26
C SER A 442 4.95 69.69 -15.34
N LEU A 443 3.93 69.14 -14.67
CA LEU A 443 2.55 69.64 -14.69
C LEU A 443 1.92 69.86 -13.30
N MET A 444 2.74 70.00 -12.24
CA MET A 444 2.28 70.54 -10.95
C MET A 444 2.78 71.96 -10.72
#